data_AF-A0A1Q3C662-F1
#
_entry.id   AF-A0A1Q3C662-F1
#
_cell.length_a   1.000
_cell.length_b   1.000
_cell.length_c   1.000
_cell.angle_alpha   90.00
_cell.angle_beta   90.00
_cell.angle_gamma   90.00
#
_symmetry.space_group_name_H-M   'P 1'
#
loop_
_entity.id
_entity.type
_entity.pdbx_description
1 polymer ?
#
loop_
_entity_poly.entity_id
_entity_poly.type
_entity_poly.pdbx_seq_one_letter_code
_entity_poly.pdbx_strand_id
1 'polypeptide(L)'
;PMHMHPFDTPGANLVAEQLTGNDNYGVWSRAMVIALKAKNKIGFIDGTCAKPNEDLPLFHQWERCNAIVLSWIMNTVSKELFIGIVYSTDAQFMWKDMKERFDKVNGLRIFSVHQDIGSLTQGKADSRCEYCGWTGHKKENCYKLIGYPPGHRLYKGNQK
;
A
#
# COMPACT_ATOMS: atom_id res chain seq x y z
N PRO A 1 25.85 -0.03 1.82
CA PRO A 1 25.21 -1.21 1.18
C PRO A 1 25.92 -2.55 1.41
N MET A 2 27.25 -2.62 1.33
CA MET A 2 28.00 -3.90 1.34
C MET A 2 28.37 -4.45 2.73
N HIS A 3 28.11 -3.70 3.80
CA HIS A 3 28.27 -4.18 5.17
C HIS A 3 27.16 -5.17 5.54
N MET A 4 27.51 -6.28 6.18
CA MET A 4 26.59 -7.29 6.69
C MET A 4 26.42 -7.13 8.19
N HIS A 5 25.22 -6.81 8.67
CA HIS A 5 24.95 -6.76 10.10
C HIS A 5 24.88 -8.19 10.67
N PRO A 6 25.31 -8.45 11.91
CA PRO A 6 25.14 -9.77 12.55
C PRO A 6 23.69 -10.30 12.59
N PHE A 7 22.69 -9.43 12.44
CA PHE A 7 21.28 -9.78 12.39
C PHE A 7 20.74 -9.94 10.97
N ASP A 8 21.58 -9.81 9.95
CA ASP A 8 21.22 -10.06 8.56
C ASP A 8 21.35 -11.57 8.28
N THR A 9 20.40 -12.33 8.81
CA THR A 9 20.33 -13.77 8.63
C THR A 9 19.44 -14.12 7.43
N PRO A 10 19.76 -15.17 6.65
CA PRO A 10 18.94 -15.61 5.53
C PRO A 10 17.48 -15.91 5.92
N GLY A 11 17.27 -16.48 7.11
CA GLY A 11 15.96 -16.86 7.63
C GLY A 11 15.15 -15.73 8.27
N ALA A 12 15.65 -14.50 8.30
CA ALA A 12 14.89 -13.39 8.84
C ALA A 12 13.65 -13.11 7.96
N ASN A 13 12.47 -13.10 8.58
CA ASN A 13 11.26 -12.70 7.89
C ASN A 13 11.16 -11.17 7.87
N LEU A 14 11.49 -10.56 6.73
CA LEU A 14 11.43 -9.11 6.56
C LEU A 14 10.01 -8.57 6.41
N VAL A 15 9.10 -9.38 5.85
CA VAL A 15 7.76 -8.96 5.46
C VAL A 15 6.80 -10.11 5.73
N ALA A 16 5.81 -9.88 6.59
CA ALA A 16 4.80 -10.89 6.91
C ALA A 16 3.90 -11.27 5.72
N GLU A 17 3.71 -10.33 4.79
CA GLU A 17 2.93 -10.54 3.57
C GLU A 17 3.67 -11.48 2.62
N GLN A 18 3.00 -12.57 2.20
CA GLN A 18 3.53 -13.50 1.22
C GLN A 18 3.02 -13.14 -0.18
N LEU A 19 3.91 -12.95 -1.16
CA LEU A 19 3.50 -12.73 -2.54
C LEU A 19 2.80 -13.98 -3.10
N THR A 20 1.56 -13.81 -3.54
CA THR A 20 0.77 -14.87 -4.18
C THR A 20 0.57 -14.62 -5.67
N GLY A 21 0.65 -13.36 -6.11
CA GLY A 21 0.58 -13.00 -7.52
C GLY A 21 0.25 -11.53 -7.73
N ASN A 22 -0.43 -11.23 -8.84
CA ASN A 22 -0.76 -9.86 -9.25
C ASN A 22 -1.64 -9.12 -8.22
N ASP A 23 -2.51 -9.84 -7.50
CA ASP A 23 -3.51 -9.22 -6.62
C ASP A 23 -2.90 -8.53 -5.39
N ASN A 24 -1.80 -9.07 -4.87
CA ASN A 24 -1.11 -8.52 -3.70
C ASN A 24 0.30 -7.97 -3.98
N TYR A 25 0.78 -8.03 -5.23
CA TYR A 25 2.10 -7.52 -5.61
C TYR A 25 2.36 -6.06 -5.18
N GLY A 26 1.37 -5.17 -5.34
CA GLY A 26 1.54 -3.77 -4.96
C GLY A 26 1.78 -3.56 -3.46
N VAL A 27 1.15 -4.38 -2.61
CA VAL A 27 1.33 -4.33 -1.14
C VAL A 27 2.66 -4.97 -0.77
N TRP A 28 2.93 -6.16 -1.28
CA TRP A 28 4.16 -6.91 -1.03
C TRP A 28 5.41 -6.13 -1.46
N SER A 29 5.43 -5.61 -2.69
CA SER A 29 6.59 -4.87 -3.24
C SER A 29 6.90 -3.62 -2.41
N ARG A 30 5.86 -2.90 -1.97
CA ARG A 30 6.03 -1.71 -1.12
C ARG A 30 6.61 -2.07 0.25
N ALA A 31 6.09 -3.13 0.89
CA ALA A 31 6.61 -3.60 2.17
C ALA A 31 8.07 -4.04 2.06
N MET A 32 8.41 -4.78 1.00
CA MET A 32 9.78 -5.25 0.76
C MET A 32 10.76 -4.11 0.51
N VAL A 33 10.37 -3.10 -0.28
CA VAL A 33 11.18 -1.89 -0.50
C VAL A 33 11.46 -1.15 0.81
N ILE A 34 10.48 -1.03 1.71
CA ILE A 34 10.66 -0.40 3.02
C ILE A 34 11.67 -1.19 3.86
N ALA A 35 11.51 -2.51 3.94
CA ALA A 35 12.39 -3.38 4.72
C ALA A 35 13.84 -3.32 4.20
N LEU A 36 14.04 -3.40 2.87
CA LEU A 36 15.37 -3.31 2.26
C LEU A 36 16.02 -1.93 2.46
N LYS A 37 15.23 -0.84 2.45
CA LYS A 37 15.72 0.50 2.80
C LYS A 37 16.18 0.56 4.26
N ALA A 38 15.39 0.02 5.19
CA ALA A 38 15.75 -0.05 6.61
C ALA A 38 17.05 -0.85 6.84
N LYS A 39 17.31 -1.86 6.01
CA LYS A 39 18.54 -2.67 6.02
C LYS A 39 19.70 -2.09 5.21
N ASN A 40 19.51 -0.95 4.53
CA ASN A 40 20.48 -0.38 3.59
C ASN A 40 20.90 -1.35 2.45
N LYS A 41 19.93 -2.12 1.93
CA LYS A 41 20.11 -3.12 0.86
C LYS A 41 19.29 -2.85 -0.40
N ILE A 42 18.57 -1.72 -0.46
CA ILE A 42 17.77 -1.34 -1.64
C ILE A 42 18.58 -1.33 -2.95
N GLY A 43 19.88 -0.99 -2.85
CA GLY A 43 20.77 -0.91 -3.99
C GLY A 43 20.95 -2.21 -4.80
N PHE A 44 20.68 -3.35 -4.17
CA PHE A 44 20.77 -4.66 -4.82
C PHE A 44 19.57 -4.96 -5.72
N ILE A 45 18.42 -4.28 -5.53
CA ILE A 45 17.23 -4.50 -6.36
C ILE A 45 16.98 -3.37 -7.36
N ASP A 46 17.44 -2.14 -7.07
CA ASP A 46 17.33 -1.00 -8.00
C ASP A 46 18.54 -0.88 -8.94
N GLY A 47 19.67 -1.52 -8.63
CA GLY A 47 20.89 -1.49 -9.42
C GLY A 47 21.88 -0.38 -9.08
N THR A 48 21.59 0.46 -8.08
CA THR A 48 22.55 1.46 -7.59
C THR A 48 23.78 0.82 -6.93
N CYS A 49 23.68 -0.45 -6.50
CA CYS A 49 24.80 -1.27 -6.05
C CYS A 49 25.16 -2.32 -7.11
N ALA A 50 25.81 -1.87 -8.19
CA ALA A 50 26.19 -2.73 -9.32
C ALA A 50 27.14 -3.86 -8.92
N LYS A 51 27.02 -4.99 -9.62
CA LYS A 51 27.91 -6.15 -9.47
C LYS A 51 29.35 -5.77 -9.87
N PRO A 52 30.34 -5.89 -8.96
CA PRO A 52 31.74 -5.65 -9.29
C PRO A 52 32.30 -6.71 -10.24
N ASN A 53 33.43 -6.42 -10.90
CA ASN A 53 34.22 -7.43 -11.60
C ASN A 53 34.72 -8.52 -10.63
N GLU A 54 34.81 -9.76 -11.10
CA GLU A 54 35.16 -10.93 -10.29
C GLU A 54 36.57 -10.83 -9.67
N ASP A 55 37.49 -10.14 -10.34
CA ASP A 55 38.86 -9.93 -9.86
C ASP A 55 38.96 -8.93 -8.70
N LEU A 56 37.88 -8.20 -8.39
CA LEU A 56 37.92 -7.19 -7.35
C LEU A 56 37.65 -7.82 -5.97
N PRO A 57 38.41 -7.46 -4.92
CA PRO A 57 38.19 -7.96 -3.56
C PRO A 57 36.76 -7.74 -3.01
N LEU A 58 36.05 -6.76 -3.57
CA LEU A 58 34.68 -6.40 -3.20
C LEU A 58 33.63 -7.38 -3.76
N PHE A 59 33.99 -8.21 -4.74
CA PHE A 59 33.09 -9.16 -5.42
C PHE A 59 32.45 -10.13 -4.43
N HIS A 60 33.24 -10.85 -3.65
CA HIS A 60 32.71 -11.82 -2.68
C HIS A 60 31.84 -11.17 -1.60
N GLN A 61 32.12 -9.93 -1.22
CA GLN A 61 31.29 -9.20 -0.27
C GLN A 61 29.94 -8.81 -0.89
N TRP A 62 29.95 -8.41 -2.16
CA TRP A 62 28.74 -8.16 -2.93
C TRP A 62 27.90 -9.45 -3.07
N GLU A 63 28.52 -10.58 -3.44
CA GLU A 63 27.84 -11.88 -3.57
C GLU A 63 27.14 -12.30 -2.29
N ARG A 64 27.81 -12.14 -1.14
CA ARG A 64 27.21 -12.45 0.17
C ARG A 64 26.00 -11.58 0.47
N CYS A 65 26.07 -10.28 0.16
CA CYS A 65 24.92 -9.39 0.35
C CYS A 65 23.77 -9.73 -0.60
N ASN A 66 24.09 -10.01 -1.86
CA ASN A 66 23.12 -10.42 -2.87
C ASN A 66 22.41 -11.73 -2.47
N ALA A 67 23.14 -12.73 -1.98
CA ALA A 67 22.58 -13.99 -1.50
C ALA A 67 21.58 -13.80 -0.34
N ILE A 68 21.84 -12.85 0.56
CA ILE A 68 20.92 -12.50 1.65
C ILE A 68 19.65 -11.83 1.12
N VAL A 69 19.80 -10.89 0.19
CA VAL A 69 18.65 -10.21 -0.41
C VAL A 69 17.78 -11.23 -1.18
N LEU A 70 18.40 -12.13 -1.93
CA LEU A 70 17.72 -13.26 -2.59
C LEU A 70 16.94 -14.10 -1.57
N SER A 71 17.59 -14.49 -0.46
CA SER A 71 16.95 -15.29 0.59
C SER A 71 15.73 -14.59 1.18
N TRP A 72 15.81 -13.30 1.45
CA TRP A 72 14.67 -12.53 1.97
C TRP A 72 13.53 -12.42 0.97
N ILE A 73 13.81 -12.25 -0.33
CA ILE A 73 12.78 -12.26 -1.36
C ILE A 73 12.14 -13.66 -1.43
N MET A 74 12.95 -14.70 -1.55
CA MET A 74 12.49 -16.09 -1.63
C MET A 74 11.64 -16.53 -0.44
N ASN A 75 11.95 -16.06 0.77
CA ASN A 75 11.20 -16.41 1.98
C ASN A 75 9.83 -15.73 2.08
N THR A 76 9.55 -14.74 1.23
CA THR A 76 8.31 -13.96 1.25
C THR A 76 7.45 -14.21 0.02
N VAL A 77 7.73 -15.26 -0.76
CA VAL A 77 6.88 -15.69 -1.89
C VAL A 77 6.14 -16.98 -1.59
N SER A 78 5.02 -17.20 -2.27
CA SER A 78 4.27 -18.46 -2.19
C SER A 78 5.08 -19.62 -2.76
N LYS A 79 4.77 -20.84 -2.33
CA LYS A 79 5.45 -22.06 -2.79
C LYS A 79 5.35 -22.25 -4.31
N GLU A 80 4.23 -21.83 -4.91
CA GLU A 80 3.99 -21.92 -6.35
C GLU A 80 4.95 -21.00 -7.12
N LEU A 81 5.17 -19.78 -6.63
CA LEU A 81 6.08 -18.82 -7.25
C LEU A 81 7.55 -19.12 -6.95
N PHE A 82 7.84 -19.70 -5.79
CA PHE A 82 9.20 -20.05 -5.35
C PHE A 82 9.94 -20.90 -6.39
N ILE A 83 9.25 -21.89 -6.98
CA ILE A 83 9.84 -22.79 -7.99
C ILE A 83 10.39 -22.00 -9.19
N GLY A 84 9.73 -20.91 -9.57
CA GLY A 84 10.14 -20.08 -10.71
C GLY A 84 11.35 -19.18 -10.42
N ILE A 85 11.73 -18.98 -9.16
CA ILE A 85 12.78 -18.03 -8.77
C ILE A 85 13.97 -18.66 -8.05
N VAL A 86 13.86 -19.91 -7.58
CA VAL A 86 14.86 -20.58 -6.72
C VAL A 86 16.27 -20.65 -7.33
N TYR A 87 16.39 -20.73 -8.65
CA TYR A 87 17.68 -20.81 -9.36
C TYR A 87 18.28 -19.45 -9.71
N SER A 88 17.62 -18.35 -9.34
CA SER A 88 18.13 -17.01 -9.61
C SER A 88 19.32 -16.67 -8.72
N THR A 89 20.39 -16.16 -9.34
CA THR A 89 21.63 -15.76 -8.67
C THR A 89 21.78 -14.26 -8.52
N ASP A 90 20.82 -13.47 -8.99
CA ASP A 90 20.88 -12.01 -9.00
C ASP A 90 19.55 -11.42 -8.49
N ALA A 91 19.62 -10.71 -7.36
CA ALA A 91 18.45 -10.10 -6.73
C ALA A 91 17.81 -9.01 -7.61
N GLN A 92 18.61 -8.27 -8.37
CA GLN A 92 18.10 -7.24 -9.28
C GLN A 92 17.32 -7.86 -10.42
N PHE A 93 17.85 -8.93 -11.01
CA PHE A 93 17.17 -9.66 -12.07
C PHE A 93 15.85 -10.26 -11.58
N MET A 94 15.88 -10.98 -10.43
CA MET A 94 14.68 -11.54 -9.82
C MET A 94 13.63 -10.47 -9.54
N TRP A 95 14.04 -9.34 -8.97
CA TRP A 95 13.13 -8.24 -8.66
C TRP A 95 12.45 -7.66 -9.90
N LYS A 96 13.21 -7.47 -10.98
CA LYS A 96 12.69 -6.97 -12.28
C LYS A 96 11.72 -7.96 -12.91
N ASP A 97 12.06 -9.24 -12.95
CA ASP A 97 11.20 -10.31 -13.49
C ASP A 97 9.87 -10.38 -12.73
N MET A 98 9.90 -10.32 -11.40
CA MET A 98 8.69 -10.28 -10.58
C MET A 98 7.85 -9.03 -10.86
N LYS A 99 8.49 -7.87 -11.03
CA LYS A 99 7.79 -6.64 -11.40
C LYS A 99 7.11 -6.79 -12.76
N GLU A 100 7.82 -7.27 -13.77
CA GLU A 100 7.25 -7.45 -15.10
C GLU A 100 6.05 -8.42 -15.11
N ARG A 101 6.13 -9.50 -14.35
CA ARG A 101 5.06 -10.51 -14.25
C ARG A 101 3.84 -10.02 -13.48
N PHE A 102 4.07 -9.36 -12.34
CA PHE A 102 3.03 -9.12 -11.34
C PHE A 102 2.56 -7.66 -11.22
N ASP A 103 3.34 -6.68 -11.70
CA ASP A 103 2.97 -5.24 -11.72
C ASP A 103 1.98 -4.93 -12.86
N LYS A 104 0.94 -5.75 -12.98
CA LYS A 104 -0.19 -5.51 -13.87
C LYS A 104 -1.27 -4.83 -13.06
N VAL A 105 -1.58 -3.59 -13.42
CA VAL A 105 -2.72 -2.87 -12.88
C VAL A 105 -3.98 -3.71 -13.11
N ASN A 106 -4.58 -4.23 -12.03
CA ASN A 106 -5.78 -5.06 -12.14
C ASN A 106 -6.96 -4.15 -12.55
N GLY A 107 -7.29 -4.14 -13.84
CA GLY A 107 -8.38 -3.34 -14.41
C GLY A 107 -9.74 -3.62 -13.77
N LEU A 108 -9.97 -4.85 -13.28
CA LEU A 108 -11.18 -5.20 -12.52
C LEU A 108 -11.19 -4.52 -11.15
N ARG A 109 -10.03 -4.36 -10.52
CA ARG A 109 -9.90 -3.66 -9.23
C ARG A 109 -10.11 -2.16 -9.39
N ILE A 110 -9.60 -1.58 -10.47
CA ILE A 110 -9.91 -0.19 -10.87
C ILE A 110 -11.41 -0.03 -11.11
N PHE A 111 -12.02 -0.91 -11.90
CA PHE A 111 -13.45 -0.90 -12.17
C PHE A 111 -14.29 -1.05 -10.89
N SER A 112 -13.95 -1.99 -10.02
CA SER A 112 -14.61 -2.19 -8.71
C SER A 112 -14.53 -0.94 -7.85
N VAL A 113 -13.36 -0.31 -7.75
CA VAL A 113 -13.20 0.95 -6.99
C VAL A 113 -14.04 2.07 -7.62
N HIS A 114 -14.07 2.18 -8.95
CA HIS A 114 -14.94 3.15 -9.63
C HIS A 114 -16.43 2.87 -9.41
N GLN A 115 -16.83 1.61 -9.40
CA GLN A 115 -18.20 1.20 -9.12
C GLN A 115 -18.58 1.50 -7.66
N ASP A 116 -17.69 1.21 -6.70
CA ASP A 116 -17.89 1.52 -5.29
C ASP A 116 -18.06 3.03 -5.09
N ILE A 117 -17.16 3.84 -5.67
CA ILE A 117 -17.26 5.30 -5.67
C ILE A 117 -18.57 5.78 -6.31
N GLY A 118 -18.97 5.19 -7.44
CA GLY A 118 -20.23 5.53 -8.12
C GLY A 118 -21.49 5.11 -7.36
N SER A 119 -21.39 4.08 -6.52
CA SER A 119 -22.48 3.56 -5.70
C SER A 119 -22.63 4.28 -4.36
N LEU A 120 -21.59 5.01 -3.92
CA LEU A 120 -21.65 5.88 -2.75
C LEU A 120 -22.61 7.04 -3.02
N THR A 121 -23.85 6.88 -2.58
CA THR A 121 -24.80 7.98 -2.50
C THR A 121 -24.67 8.64 -1.13
N GLN A 122 -24.34 9.93 -1.10
CA GLN A 122 -24.41 10.72 0.12
C GLN A 122 -25.87 10.67 0.57
N GLY A 123 -26.14 9.94 1.66
CA GLY A 123 -27.49 9.64 2.15
C GLY A 123 -28.34 10.90 2.05
N LYS A 124 -29.31 10.88 1.14
CA LYS A 124 -30.18 12.03 0.92
C LYS A 124 -30.78 12.38 2.28
N ALA A 125 -30.56 13.60 2.74
CA ALA A 125 -31.50 14.23 3.66
C ALA A 125 -32.79 14.56 2.88
N ASP A 126 -33.39 13.54 2.26
CA ASP A 126 -34.55 13.64 1.36
C ASP A 126 -35.86 13.80 2.12
N SER A 127 -35.83 13.59 3.44
CA SER A 127 -36.97 13.95 4.27
C SER A 127 -37.05 15.47 4.34
N ARG A 128 -37.93 16.03 3.50
CA ARG A 128 -38.48 17.37 3.72
C ARG A 128 -39.00 17.39 5.15
N CYS A 129 -38.57 18.37 5.93
CA CYS A 129 -39.13 18.62 7.23
C CYS A 129 -40.65 18.80 7.09
N GLU A 130 -41.42 17.96 7.79
CA GLU A 130 -42.90 17.97 7.75
C GLU A 130 -43.50 19.33 8.15
N TYR A 131 -42.75 20.15 8.90
CA TYR A 131 -43.23 21.42 9.40
C TYR A 131 -42.90 22.59 8.47
N CYS A 132 -41.64 22.74 8.04
CA CYS A 132 -41.22 23.90 7.24
C CYS A 132 -41.16 23.61 5.73
N GLY A 133 -41.09 22.34 5.33
CA GLY A 133 -40.95 21.89 3.95
C GLY A 133 -39.52 21.92 3.40
N TRP A 134 -38.50 22.24 4.21
CA TRP A 134 -37.10 22.33 3.77
C TRP A 134 -36.39 21.00 4.05
N THR A 135 -35.46 20.61 3.18
CA THR A 135 -34.63 19.40 3.34
C THR A 135 -33.41 19.70 4.22
N GLY A 136 -32.70 18.66 4.67
CA GLY A 136 -31.47 18.82 5.45
C GLY A 136 -31.63 18.78 6.97
N HIS A 137 -32.83 18.60 7.52
CA HIS A 137 -33.08 18.43 8.95
C HIS A 137 -34.39 17.67 9.24
N LYS A 138 -34.48 17.04 10.41
CA LYS A 138 -35.72 16.43 10.94
C LYS A 138 -36.61 17.48 11.59
N LYS A 139 -37.92 17.19 11.73
CA LYS A 139 -38.91 18.07 12.38
C LYS A 139 -38.50 18.52 13.78
N GLU A 140 -37.91 17.62 14.56
CA GLU A 140 -37.39 17.89 15.92
C GLU A 140 -36.30 18.98 15.95
N ASN A 141 -35.57 19.17 14.84
CA ASN A 141 -34.51 20.16 14.69
C ASN A 141 -34.94 21.36 13.82
N CYS A 142 -36.24 21.57 13.62
CA CYS A 142 -36.73 22.63 12.76
C CYS A 142 -36.68 24.00 13.44
N TYR A 143 -35.87 24.93 12.94
CA TYR A 143 -35.78 26.31 13.47
C TYR A 143 -37.11 27.07 13.48
N LYS A 144 -38.09 26.72 12.61
CA LYS A 144 -39.44 27.30 12.72
C LYS A 144 -40.23 26.79 13.95
N LEU A 145 -39.89 25.62 14.50
CA LEU A 145 -40.50 25.04 15.71
C LEU A 145 -39.70 25.40 16.98
N ILE A 146 -38.39 25.17 16.96
CA ILE A 146 -37.52 25.35 18.14
C ILE A 146 -37.11 26.81 18.37
N GLY A 147 -37.35 27.68 17.38
CA GLY A 147 -36.89 29.05 17.38
C GLY A 147 -35.59 29.23 16.59
N TYR A 148 -35.44 30.41 15.99
CA TYR A 148 -34.21 30.77 15.30
C TYR A 148 -33.12 31.17 16.32
N PRO A 149 -31.83 30.97 16.01
CA PRO A 149 -30.75 31.43 16.88
C PRO A 149 -30.64 32.98 16.87
N PRO A 150 -30.10 33.60 17.95
CA PRO A 150 -29.84 35.03 17.99
C PRO A 150 -28.97 35.49 16.80
N GLY A 151 -29.36 36.57 16.13
CA GLY A 151 -28.68 37.08 14.93
C GLY A 151 -29.25 36.57 13.60
N HIS A 152 -30.18 35.62 13.62
CA HIS A 152 -30.89 35.19 12.40
C HIS A 152 -31.97 36.21 12.01
N ARG A 153 -32.15 36.49 10.70
CA ARG A 153 -33.11 37.50 10.19
C ARG A 153 -34.56 37.31 10.68
N LEU A 154 -34.96 36.06 10.93
CA LEU A 154 -36.30 35.68 11.41
C LEU A 154 -36.37 35.46 12.93
N TYR A 155 -35.31 35.81 13.66
CA TYR A 155 -35.28 35.75 15.12
C TYR A 155 -36.30 36.73 15.70
N LYS A 156 -37.40 36.19 16.24
CA LYS A 156 -38.29 36.93 17.13
C LYS A 156 -37.78 36.69 18.53
N GLY A 157 -36.96 37.61 19.05
CA GLY A 157 -36.53 37.57 20.44
C GLY A 157 -37.75 37.42 21.35
N ASN A 158 -37.64 36.57 22.38
CA ASN A 158 -38.74 36.20 23.27
C ASN A 158 -39.56 37.43 23.69
N GLN A 159 -40.75 37.59 23.13
CA GLN A 159 -41.81 38.39 23.73
C GLN A 159 -42.46 37.52 24.81
N LYS A 160 -41.88 37.54 26.00
CA LYS A 160 -42.58 37.29 27.25
C LYS A 160 -42.53 38.58 28.06
#